data_AF-A0A930MU33-F1
#
_entry.id   AF-A0A930MU33-F1
#
_cell.length_a   1.000
_cell.length_b   1.000
_cell.length_c   1.000
_cell.angle_alpha   90.00
_cell.angle_beta   90.00
_cell.angle_gamma   90.00
#
_symmetry.space_group_name_H-M   'P 1'
#
loop_
_entity.id
_entity.type
_entity.pdbx_description
1 polymer ?
#
loop_
_entity_poly.entity_id
_entity_poly.type
_entity_poly.pdbx_seq_one_letter_code
_entity_poly.pdbx_strand_id
1 'polypeptide(L)'
;MVNGIFCVEENAATETIEREQRQHIANTLSPFGLASAAQTADTSAGESPSPEHISLSALYRVHPESTATYLVETDPAFTDRKKFLSSDYMYRRLKWDPDKIPKRIGDGFYEQQLLADQILKQTGKRHLDGYTDDETAFRALMDAGITYAKEMNLSPGIKLSKEQIAALTSDMVWLEEREVYVNGKKERAVYPVLYTKNTQGLRLTKGGSLISARNIIVETKDALKNAGTLYGENILVNAGEIENTGLIRGQKIGLKSERDIRVLGSVIGDKAVVLEAKNNIDVSSTTERLAHQDVLNTTAGIAVKGDEGVLVVSAGKNIALAGATLAALGKNGSVLLSAGENISLDTKKLQSEKDMTVSAENYLRTKRGTELAAEIRADGNISITAGNDLTARAATIESKSGTASLSAGNDISLTAGREISEDHYGIRYKESGLLSSKTTTVRIDAESDIARTTNITGQNVN
;
A
#
# COMPACT_ATOMS: atom_id res chain seq x y z
N MET A 1 -19.52 -33.45 23.85
CA MET A 1 -20.17 -32.73 22.73
C MET A 1 -19.31 -31.52 22.43
N VAL A 2 -18.87 -31.40 21.18
CA VAL A 2 -17.68 -30.64 20.76
C VAL A 2 -17.98 -29.14 20.58
N ASN A 3 -17.01 -28.36 21.04
CA ASN A 3 -16.79 -26.92 20.96
C ASN A 3 -17.20 -26.23 19.64
N GLY A 4 -17.89 -25.09 19.77
CA GLY A 4 -17.96 -24.04 18.76
C GLY A 4 -16.74 -23.12 18.86
N ILE A 5 -16.06 -22.93 17.74
CA ILE A 5 -14.77 -22.26 17.60
C ILE A 5 -14.95 -20.75 17.64
N PHE A 6 -14.10 -20.10 18.43
CA PHE A 6 -13.95 -18.66 18.61
C PHE A 6 -13.52 -17.96 17.32
N CYS A 7 -14.13 -16.81 17.04
CA CYS A 7 -13.59 -15.81 16.12
C CYS A 7 -12.24 -15.28 16.64
N VAL A 8 -11.26 -15.12 15.76
CA VAL A 8 -9.96 -14.53 16.06
C VAL A 8 -9.83 -13.22 15.27
N GLU A 9 -10.17 -12.11 15.92
CA GLU A 9 -9.73 -10.75 15.56
C GLU A 9 -8.30 -10.57 16.06
N GLU A 10 -7.25 -10.72 15.23
CA GLU A 10 -5.89 -10.69 15.81
C GLU A 10 -4.77 -10.14 14.92
N ASN A 11 -5.08 -9.33 13.90
CA ASN A 11 -4.06 -8.66 13.07
C ASN A 11 -4.35 -7.18 12.75
N ALA A 12 -5.48 -6.61 13.17
CA ALA A 12 -6.00 -5.38 12.60
C ALA A 12 -5.02 -4.18 12.69
N ALA A 13 -4.35 -3.93 13.82
CA ALA A 13 -3.65 -2.66 14.01
C ALA A 13 -2.37 -2.47 13.18
N THR A 14 -1.44 -3.45 13.15
CA THR A 14 -0.22 -3.35 12.34
C THR A 14 -0.51 -3.49 10.84
N GLU A 15 -1.42 -4.40 10.46
CA GLU A 15 -1.87 -4.49 9.07
C GLU A 15 -2.57 -3.21 8.61
N THR A 16 -3.29 -2.52 9.50
CA THR A 16 -3.94 -1.24 9.17
C THR A 16 -2.89 -0.16 8.91
N ILE A 17 -1.87 -0.04 9.77
CA ILE A 17 -0.77 0.93 9.56
C ILE A 17 -0.07 0.69 8.22
N GLU A 18 0.39 -0.54 7.98
CA GLU A 18 1.09 -0.87 6.73
C GLU A 18 0.18 -0.68 5.49
N ARG A 19 -1.12 -0.95 5.63
CA ARG A 19 -2.11 -0.74 4.57
C ARG A 19 -2.36 0.75 4.31
N GLU A 20 -2.46 1.57 5.34
CA GLU A 20 -2.61 3.02 5.23
C GLU A 20 -1.40 3.64 4.55
N GLN A 21 -0.18 3.22 4.92
CA GLN A 21 1.04 3.66 4.26
C GLN A 21 1.09 3.25 2.79
N ARG A 22 0.78 1.99 2.47
CA ARG A 22 0.67 1.52 1.09
C ARG A 22 -0.36 2.33 0.31
N GLN A 23 -1.50 2.63 0.94
CA GLN A 23 -2.54 3.42 0.32
C GLN A 23 -2.08 4.84 0.02
N HIS A 24 -1.43 5.49 0.98
CA HIS A 24 -0.90 6.83 0.82
C HIS A 24 0.11 6.88 -0.34
N ILE A 25 1.07 5.96 -0.36
CA ILE A 25 2.06 5.86 -1.44
C ILE A 25 1.38 5.61 -2.79
N ALA A 26 0.45 4.67 -2.86
CA ALA A 26 -0.27 4.37 -4.10
C ALA A 26 -1.03 5.60 -4.62
N ASN A 27 -1.71 6.32 -3.72
CA ASN A 27 -2.43 7.55 -4.05
C ASN A 27 -1.48 8.64 -4.56
N THR A 28 -0.38 8.90 -3.86
CA THR A 28 0.59 9.93 -4.23
C THR A 28 1.30 9.59 -5.54
N LEU A 29 1.64 8.31 -5.78
CA LEU A 29 2.31 7.87 -7.00
C LEU A 29 1.37 7.68 -8.19
N SER A 30 0.05 7.77 -8.00
CA SER A 30 -0.92 7.68 -9.10
C SER A 30 -0.70 8.84 -10.06
N PRO A 31 -0.28 8.58 -11.32
CA PRO A 31 0.16 9.61 -12.25
C PRO A 31 -0.97 10.58 -12.67
N PHE A 32 -2.22 10.32 -12.31
CA PHE A 32 -3.36 11.16 -12.64
C PHE A 32 -4.22 11.53 -11.43
N GLY A 33 -3.72 11.26 -10.21
CA GLY A 33 -4.40 11.66 -8.99
C GLY A 33 -5.74 10.97 -8.78
N LEU A 34 -5.87 9.69 -9.12
CA LEU A 34 -7.00 8.85 -8.66
C LEU A 34 -6.86 8.54 -7.16
N ALA A 35 -6.65 9.58 -6.35
CA ALA A 35 -6.80 9.48 -4.92
C ALA A 35 -8.29 9.55 -4.61
N SER A 36 -8.96 8.40 -4.66
CA SER A 36 -10.11 8.20 -3.79
C SER A 36 -9.64 8.51 -2.37
N ALA A 37 -10.04 9.66 -1.82
CA ALA A 37 -9.97 9.85 -0.38
C ALA A 37 -10.82 8.72 0.23
N ALA A 38 -10.15 7.74 0.84
CA ALA A 38 -10.83 6.69 1.55
C ALA A 38 -11.54 7.31 2.76
N GLN A 39 -12.87 7.28 2.76
CA GLN A 39 -13.53 6.93 4.00
C GLN A 39 -13.12 5.49 4.32
N THR A 40 -12.48 5.36 5.48
CA THR A 40 -12.31 4.16 6.29
C THR A 40 -13.04 2.93 5.75
N ALA A 41 -12.28 1.87 5.47
CA ALA A 41 -12.83 0.51 5.51
C ALA A 41 -13.25 0.24 6.96
N ASP A 42 -14.45 0.68 7.30
CA ASP A 42 -15.10 0.42 8.55
C ASP A 42 -15.41 -1.08 8.59
N THR A 43 -14.57 -1.84 9.28
CA THR A 43 -14.94 -3.16 9.78
C THR A 43 -15.84 -2.97 11.00
N SER A 44 -17.01 -2.38 10.79
CA SER A 44 -18.14 -2.52 11.69
C SER A 44 -19.41 -2.68 10.84
N ALA A 45 -20.19 -3.69 11.20
CA ALA A 45 -21.38 -4.08 10.48
C ALA A 45 -22.48 -3.05 10.70
N GLY A 46 -22.97 -2.46 9.61
CA GLY A 46 -24.27 -1.81 9.55
C GLY A 46 -24.23 -0.29 9.49
N GLU A 47 -23.93 0.27 8.32
CA GLU A 47 -24.60 1.45 7.75
C GLU A 47 -24.13 1.68 6.30
N SER A 48 -25.01 2.23 5.47
CA SER A 48 -24.84 2.38 4.02
C SER A 48 -23.53 3.07 3.60
N PRO A 49 -22.91 2.69 2.47
CA PRO A 49 -21.65 3.29 2.03
C PRO A 49 -21.84 4.78 1.78
N SER A 50 -21.05 5.58 2.49
CA SER A 50 -20.93 7.00 2.20
C SER A 50 -20.13 7.21 0.90
N PRO A 51 -20.43 8.27 0.14
CA PRO A 51 -20.20 8.24 -1.30
C PRO A 51 -18.93 8.98 -1.77
N GLU A 52 -18.29 8.46 -2.82
CA GLU A 52 -16.92 8.76 -3.27
C GLU A 52 -16.80 10.08 -4.06
N HIS A 53 -15.90 10.99 -3.66
CA HIS A 53 -15.67 12.28 -4.34
C HIS A 53 -14.54 12.20 -5.38
N ILE A 54 -14.83 12.51 -6.65
CA ILE A 54 -13.84 12.51 -7.74
C ILE A 54 -13.21 13.91 -7.91
N SER A 55 -11.89 14.02 -7.72
CA SER A 55 -11.09 15.19 -8.13
C SER A 55 -10.40 14.89 -9.46
N LEU A 56 -10.69 15.68 -10.51
CA LEU A 56 -10.22 15.42 -11.87
C LEU A 56 -9.12 16.38 -12.28
N SER A 57 -8.01 15.84 -12.80
CA SER A 57 -6.99 16.57 -13.52
C SER A 57 -7.50 17.00 -14.91
N ALA A 58 -6.75 17.86 -15.62
CA ALA A 58 -7.11 18.36 -16.95
C ALA A 58 -7.22 17.29 -18.05
N LEU A 59 -6.91 16.03 -17.74
CA LEU A 59 -6.96 14.88 -18.64
C LEU A 59 -8.38 14.32 -18.86
N TYR A 60 -9.30 14.58 -17.94
CA TYR A 60 -10.60 13.92 -17.92
C TYR A 60 -11.76 14.90 -18.15
N ARG A 61 -12.82 14.41 -18.81
CA ARG A 61 -14.09 15.11 -19.01
C ARG A 61 -15.21 14.37 -18.28
N VAL A 62 -16.09 15.12 -17.61
CA VAL A 62 -17.25 14.55 -16.88
C VAL A 62 -18.50 14.64 -17.73
N HIS A 63 -19.25 13.55 -17.77
CA HIS A 63 -20.50 13.41 -18.51
C HIS A 63 -21.65 13.03 -17.55
N PRO A 64 -22.24 14.03 -16.85
CA PRO A 64 -23.29 13.76 -15.85
C PRO A 64 -24.64 13.38 -16.48
N GLU A 65 -24.86 13.65 -17.76
CA GLU A 65 -26.10 13.31 -18.47
C GLU A 65 -26.43 11.81 -18.44
N SER A 66 -27.72 11.46 -18.35
CA SER A 66 -28.18 10.06 -18.26
C SER A 66 -28.01 9.28 -19.56
N THR A 67 -27.80 9.96 -20.68
CA THR A 67 -27.53 9.38 -22.00
C THR A 67 -26.06 9.04 -22.21
N ALA A 68 -25.16 9.45 -21.30
CA ALA A 68 -23.74 9.19 -21.41
C ALA A 68 -23.43 7.71 -21.13
N THR A 69 -22.56 7.14 -21.96
CA THR A 69 -22.06 5.76 -21.78
C THR A 69 -21.03 5.67 -20.65
N TYR A 70 -20.27 6.74 -20.43
CA TYR A 70 -19.21 6.86 -19.43
C TYR A 70 -19.46 8.07 -18.56
N LEU A 71 -19.17 7.97 -17.26
CA LEU A 71 -19.27 9.11 -16.35
C LEU A 71 -18.03 10.00 -16.42
N VAL A 72 -16.85 9.40 -16.59
CA VAL A 72 -15.57 10.06 -16.79
C VAL A 72 -14.95 9.55 -18.08
N GLU A 73 -14.68 10.43 -19.03
CA GLU A 73 -14.03 10.10 -20.30
C GLU A 73 -12.65 10.75 -20.35
N THR A 74 -11.63 10.01 -20.77
CA THR A 74 -10.30 10.58 -21.05
C THR A 74 -10.41 11.46 -22.29
N ASP A 75 -9.78 12.63 -22.31
CA ASP A 75 -9.88 13.53 -23.47
C ASP A 75 -9.58 12.76 -24.77
N PRO A 76 -10.52 12.76 -25.77
CA PRO A 76 -10.41 11.95 -26.98
C PRO A 76 -9.09 12.13 -27.74
N ALA A 77 -8.43 13.29 -27.60
CA ALA A 77 -7.12 13.55 -28.17
C ALA A 77 -6.03 12.53 -27.73
N PHE A 78 -6.23 11.82 -26.61
CA PHE A 78 -5.29 10.87 -26.03
C PHE A 78 -5.68 9.39 -26.24
N THR A 79 -6.92 9.11 -26.65
CA THR A 79 -7.45 7.73 -26.81
C THR A 79 -7.81 7.37 -28.25
N ASP A 80 -7.95 8.33 -29.16
CA ASP A 80 -8.37 8.12 -30.56
C ASP A 80 -7.44 7.22 -31.40
N ARG A 81 -6.23 6.91 -30.92
CA ARG A 81 -5.23 6.11 -31.66
C ARG A 81 -5.20 4.62 -31.30
N LYS A 82 -5.91 4.17 -30.25
CA LYS A 82 -5.99 2.75 -29.84
C LYS A 82 -7.28 2.47 -29.05
N LYS A 83 -8.01 1.41 -29.42
CA LYS A 83 -9.17 0.96 -28.62
C LYS A 83 -8.70 0.18 -27.39
N PHE A 84 -8.86 0.75 -26.20
CA PHE A 84 -8.48 0.13 -24.94
C PHE A 84 -9.48 -0.97 -24.53
N LEU A 85 -8.97 -2.03 -23.91
CA LEU A 85 -9.79 -3.07 -23.27
C LEU A 85 -10.54 -2.47 -22.08
N SER A 86 -11.86 -2.67 -22.02
CA SER A 86 -12.76 -2.16 -20.97
C SER A 86 -13.71 -3.26 -20.48
N SER A 87 -14.52 -2.93 -19.49
CA SER A 87 -15.65 -3.71 -18.97
C SER A 87 -16.64 -4.17 -20.06
N ASP A 88 -16.66 -3.54 -21.26
CA ASP A 88 -17.39 -4.03 -22.44
C ASP A 88 -17.00 -5.46 -22.82
N TYR A 89 -15.80 -5.87 -22.48
CA TYR A 89 -15.35 -7.24 -22.65
C TYR A 89 -16.21 -8.22 -21.84
N MET A 90 -16.44 -7.94 -20.56
CA MET A 90 -17.25 -8.79 -19.68
C MET A 90 -18.71 -8.81 -20.11
N TYR A 91 -19.32 -7.65 -20.39
CA TYR A 91 -20.71 -7.57 -20.85
C TYR A 91 -20.96 -8.39 -22.11
N ARG A 92 -20.08 -8.28 -23.12
CA ARG A 92 -20.18 -9.08 -24.35
C ARG A 92 -20.04 -10.57 -24.10
N ARG A 93 -19.11 -10.98 -23.23
CA ARG A 93 -18.85 -12.40 -22.91
C ARG A 93 -19.93 -13.04 -22.05
N LEU A 94 -20.60 -12.25 -21.22
CA LEU A 94 -21.78 -12.63 -20.43
C LEU A 94 -23.08 -12.54 -21.24
N LYS A 95 -23.01 -12.08 -22.50
CA LYS A 95 -24.16 -11.86 -23.39
C LYS A 95 -25.23 -10.95 -22.77
N TRP A 96 -24.77 -9.92 -22.07
CA TRP A 96 -25.66 -8.92 -21.50
C TRP A 96 -26.30 -8.08 -22.60
N ASP A 97 -27.52 -7.63 -22.35
CA ASP A 97 -28.28 -6.78 -23.26
C ASP A 97 -27.56 -5.41 -23.40
N PRO A 98 -27.07 -5.04 -24.60
CA PRO A 98 -26.37 -3.78 -24.81
C PRO A 98 -27.19 -2.54 -24.43
N ASP A 99 -28.52 -2.63 -24.53
CA ASP A 99 -29.43 -1.53 -24.22
C ASP A 99 -29.71 -1.40 -22.71
N LYS A 100 -29.21 -2.34 -21.90
CA LYS A 100 -29.36 -2.39 -20.43
C LYS A 100 -28.04 -2.36 -19.69
N ILE A 101 -26.96 -1.93 -20.33
CA ILE A 101 -25.69 -1.70 -19.64
C ILE A 101 -25.82 -0.39 -18.85
N PRO A 102 -25.66 -0.42 -17.52
CA PRO A 102 -25.67 0.81 -16.72
C PRO A 102 -24.47 1.70 -17.08
N LYS A 103 -24.57 3.00 -16.79
CA LYS A 103 -23.48 3.97 -16.96
C LYS A 103 -22.20 3.44 -16.31
N ARG A 104 -21.06 3.52 -17.01
CA ARG A 104 -19.76 3.03 -16.52
C ARG A 104 -18.94 4.12 -15.88
N ILE A 105 -18.04 3.75 -14.97
CA ILE A 105 -17.20 4.72 -14.28
C ILE A 105 -16.28 5.47 -15.25
N GLY A 106 -15.71 4.79 -16.24
CA GLY A 106 -14.95 5.44 -17.29
C GLY A 106 -14.67 4.58 -18.50
N ASP A 107 -13.93 5.15 -19.45
CA ASP A 107 -13.47 4.45 -20.65
C ASP A 107 -12.42 3.36 -20.32
N GLY A 108 -12.00 2.59 -21.33
CA GLY A 108 -11.05 1.50 -21.11
C GLY A 108 -9.66 1.96 -20.65
N PHE A 109 -9.28 3.22 -20.88
CA PHE A 109 -8.03 3.76 -20.37
C PHE A 109 -8.15 4.05 -18.86
N TYR A 110 -9.23 4.72 -18.47
CA TYR A 110 -9.56 5.00 -17.08
C TYR A 110 -9.73 3.71 -16.27
N GLU A 111 -10.46 2.72 -16.79
CA GLU A 111 -10.71 1.45 -16.09
C GLU A 111 -9.45 0.60 -15.90
N GLN A 112 -8.53 0.59 -16.87
CA GLN A 112 -7.25 -0.11 -16.71
C GLN A 112 -6.38 0.55 -15.64
N GLN A 113 -6.37 1.88 -15.60
CA GLN A 113 -5.68 2.60 -14.54
C GLN A 113 -6.32 2.35 -13.18
N LEU A 114 -7.64 2.40 -13.10
CA LEU A 114 -8.40 2.07 -11.89
C LEU A 114 -8.08 0.65 -11.38
N LEU A 115 -7.86 -0.31 -12.28
CA LEU A 115 -7.43 -1.66 -11.89
C LEU A 115 -5.99 -1.67 -11.36
N ALA A 116 -5.07 -1.02 -12.07
CA ALA A 116 -3.68 -0.90 -11.65
C ALA A 116 -3.57 -0.32 -10.23
N ASP A 117 -4.36 0.72 -9.95
CA ASP A 117 -4.44 1.36 -8.64
C ASP A 117 -5.02 0.40 -7.58
N GLN A 118 -6.03 -0.41 -7.93
CA GLN A 118 -6.56 -1.45 -7.04
C GLN A 118 -5.55 -2.56 -6.73
N ILE A 119 -4.77 -3.02 -7.72
CA ILE A 119 -3.71 -4.03 -7.51
C ILE A 119 -2.63 -3.47 -6.58
N LEU A 120 -2.18 -2.25 -6.85
CA LEU A 120 -1.17 -1.57 -6.05
C LEU A 120 -1.64 -1.38 -4.61
N LYS A 121 -2.89 -0.94 -4.41
CA LYS A 121 -3.52 -0.79 -3.10
C LYS A 121 -3.62 -2.09 -2.30
N GLN A 122 -4.04 -3.19 -2.94
CA GLN A 122 -4.27 -4.46 -2.25
C GLN A 122 -2.98 -5.26 -2.03
N THR A 123 -2.02 -5.17 -2.94
CA THR A 123 -0.84 -6.05 -2.96
C THR A 123 0.48 -5.34 -2.72
N GLY A 124 0.52 -4.01 -2.85
CA GLY A 124 1.76 -3.23 -2.89
C GLY A 124 2.52 -3.33 -4.22
N LYS A 125 2.07 -4.18 -5.16
CA LYS A 125 2.75 -4.45 -6.43
C LYS A 125 2.11 -3.70 -7.59
N ARG A 126 2.90 -3.36 -8.63
CA ARG A 126 2.36 -2.74 -9.86
C ARG A 126 1.52 -3.70 -10.71
N HIS A 127 1.86 -4.99 -10.66
CA HIS A 127 1.16 -6.06 -11.35
C HIS A 127 1.01 -7.26 -10.42
N LEU A 128 -0.01 -8.09 -10.68
CA LEU A 128 -0.15 -9.38 -9.99
C LEU A 128 0.96 -10.35 -10.44
N ASP A 129 1.30 -11.31 -9.56
CA ASP A 129 2.34 -12.30 -9.85
C ASP A 129 2.03 -13.07 -11.15
N GLY A 130 2.99 -13.07 -12.07
CA GLY A 130 2.86 -13.70 -13.39
C GLY A 130 2.42 -12.77 -14.53
N TYR A 131 2.20 -11.48 -14.24
CA TYR A 131 1.86 -10.47 -15.25
C TYR A 131 2.88 -9.34 -15.27
N THR A 132 3.19 -8.83 -16.47
CA THR A 132 4.09 -7.69 -16.68
C THR A 132 3.41 -6.52 -17.40
N ASP A 133 2.13 -6.67 -17.77
CA ASP A 133 1.35 -5.67 -18.48
C ASP A 133 -0.11 -5.61 -17.98
N ASP A 134 -0.62 -4.38 -17.87
CA ASP A 134 -1.96 -4.09 -17.35
C ASP A 134 -3.08 -4.68 -18.20
N GLU A 135 -2.93 -4.66 -19.53
CA GLU A 135 -3.99 -5.12 -20.45
C GLU A 135 -4.20 -6.64 -20.36
N THR A 136 -3.12 -7.42 -20.25
CA THR A 136 -3.16 -8.88 -20.09
C THR A 136 -3.61 -9.28 -18.69
N ALA A 137 -3.12 -8.59 -17.65
CA ALA A 137 -3.60 -8.79 -16.28
C ALA A 137 -5.10 -8.52 -16.20
N PHE A 138 -5.56 -7.41 -16.75
CA PHE A 138 -6.97 -7.04 -16.74
C PHE A 138 -7.83 -8.06 -17.49
N ARG A 139 -7.39 -8.50 -18.67
CA ARG A 139 -8.09 -9.54 -19.43
C ARG A 139 -8.22 -10.83 -18.63
N ALA A 140 -7.12 -11.31 -18.04
CA ALA A 140 -7.13 -12.57 -17.29
C ALA A 140 -8.03 -12.49 -16.04
N LEU A 141 -8.00 -11.37 -15.32
CA LEU A 141 -8.88 -11.15 -14.17
C LEU A 141 -10.35 -11.07 -14.57
N MET A 142 -10.66 -10.42 -15.69
CA MET A 142 -12.02 -10.40 -16.24
C MET A 142 -12.47 -11.78 -16.71
N ASP A 143 -11.60 -12.58 -17.33
CA ASP A 143 -11.89 -13.96 -17.72
C ASP A 143 -12.20 -14.85 -16.49
N ALA A 144 -11.44 -14.68 -15.40
CA ALA A 144 -11.73 -15.33 -14.12
C ALA A 144 -13.08 -14.90 -13.54
N GLY A 145 -13.39 -13.59 -13.58
CA GLY A 145 -14.68 -13.06 -13.14
C GLY A 145 -15.86 -13.57 -13.97
N ILE A 146 -15.72 -13.63 -15.29
CA ILE A 146 -16.72 -14.21 -16.20
C ILE A 146 -16.97 -15.69 -15.87
N THR A 147 -15.91 -16.43 -15.57
CA THR A 147 -16.01 -17.86 -15.21
C THR A 147 -16.79 -18.02 -13.91
N TYR A 148 -16.38 -17.32 -12.86
CA TYR A 148 -17.06 -17.35 -11.56
C TYR A 148 -18.53 -16.92 -11.66
N ALA A 149 -18.81 -15.88 -12.44
CA ALA A 149 -20.17 -15.40 -12.65
C ALA A 149 -21.09 -16.43 -13.31
N LYS A 150 -20.57 -17.23 -14.25
CA LYS A 150 -21.33 -18.31 -14.87
C LYS A 150 -21.60 -19.45 -13.89
N GLU A 151 -20.62 -19.80 -13.07
CA GLU A 151 -20.74 -20.86 -12.06
C GLU A 151 -21.73 -20.50 -10.96
N MET A 152 -21.69 -19.24 -10.51
CA MET A 152 -22.52 -18.74 -9.40
C MET A 152 -23.79 -18.04 -9.87
N ASN A 153 -24.06 -18.03 -11.18
CA ASN A 153 -25.20 -17.38 -11.84
C ASN A 153 -25.37 -15.90 -11.44
N LEU A 154 -24.27 -15.14 -11.48
CA LEU A 154 -24.22 -13.74 -11.08
C LEU A 154 -24.58 -12.80 -12.22
N SER A 155 -25.24 -11.69 -11.88
CA SER A 155 -25.54 -10.60 -12.80
C SER A 155 -24.62 -9.39 -12.55
N PRO A 156 -24.03 -8.77 -13.59
CA PRO A 156 -23.27 -7.54 -13.45
C PRO A 156 -24.04 -6.44 -12.70
N GLY A 157 -23.32 -5.65 -11.90
CA GLY A 157 -23.89 -4.59 -11.07
C GLY A 157 -24.17 -5.02 -9.63
N ILE A 158 -24.19 -6.32 -9.34
CA ILE A 158 -24.43 -6.85 -7.99
C ILE A 158 -23.10 -7.15 -7.28
N LYS A 159 -22.92 -6.57 -6.09
CA LYS A 159 -21.78 -6.84 -5.22
C LYS A 159 -21.78 -8.28 -4.70
N LEU A 160 -20.60 -8.91 -4.66
CA LEU A 160 -20.45 -10.24 -4.07
C LEU A 160 -20.76 -10.24 -2.57
N SER A 161 -21.41 -11.29 -2.08
CA SER A 161 -21.65 -11.52 -0.65
C SER A 161 -20.34 -11.85 0.08
N LYS A 162 -20.33 -11.72 1.42
CA LYS A 162 -19.16 -12.07 2.23
C LYS A 162 -18.76 -13.53 2.06
N GLU A 163 -19.74 -14.41 1.94
CA GLU A 163 -19.56 -15.85 1.74
C GLU A 163 -18.97 -16.13 0.36
N GLN A 164 -19.45 -15.42 -0.68
CA GLN A 164 -18.91 -15.52 -2.03
C GLN A 164 -17.46 -15.04 -2.10
N ILE A 165 -17.13 -13.92 -1.44
CA ILE A 165 -15.76 -13.39 -1.34
C ILE A 165 -14.86 -14.37 -0.59
N ALA A 166 -15.34 -14.96 0.50
CA ALA A 166 -14.58 -15.94 1.28
C ALA A 166 -14.33 -17.24 0.50
N ALA A 167 -15.24 -17.61 -0.41
CA ALA A 167 -15.15 -18.81 -1.23
C ALA A 167 -14.29 -18.65 -2.50
N LEU A 168 -13.71 -17.47 -2.75
CA LEU A 168 -12.92 -17.22 -3.96
C LEU A 168 -11.67 -18.09 -4.03
N THR A 169 -11.51 -18.81 -5.14
CA THR A 169 -10.37 -19.69 -5.41
C THR A 169 -9.27 -19.03 -6.26
N SER A 170 -9.61 -17.95 -6.96
CA SER A 170 -8.71 -17.15 -7.80
C SER A 170 -9.01 -15.67 -7.67
N ASP A 171 -8.02 -14.84 -7.95
CA ASP A 171 -8.17 -13.39 -8.05
C ASP A 171 -8.98 -13.06 -9.33
N MET A 172 -9.89 -12.09 -9.27
CA MET A 172 -10.77 -11.76 -10.38
C MET A 172 -11.17 -10.28 -10.39
N VAL A 173 -11.67 -9.83 -11.54
CA VAL A 173 -12.42 -8.58 -11.64
C VAL A 173 -13.90 -8.88 -11.75
N TRP A 174 -14.72 -8.18 -10.97
CA TRP A 174 -16.17 -8.26 -11.05
C TRP A 174 -16.81 -6.87 -11.20
N LEU A 175 -17.97 -6.81 -11.86
CA LEU A 175 -18.65 -5.55 -12.15
C LEU A 175 -19.68 -5.22 -11.06
N GLU A 176 -19.46 -4.13 -10.33
CA GLU A 176 -20.33 -3.66 -9.24
C GLU A 176 -20.92 -2.28 -9.53
N GLU A 177 -22.20 -2.05 -9.27
CA GLU A 177 -22.80 -0.72 -9.30
C GLU A 177 -22.53 0.00 -7.97
N ARG A 178 -22.06 1.25 -8.04
CA ARG A 178 -21.74 2.10 -6.88
C ARG A 178 -22.31 3.50 -7.03
N GLU A 179 -22.62 4.14 -5.90
CA GLU A 179 -22.90 5.58 -5.85
C GLU A 179 -21.59 6.38 -5.83
N VAL A 180 -21.50 7.40 -6.67
CA VAL A 180 -20.31 8.25 -6.84
C VAL A 180 -20.70 9.72 -6.87
N TYR A 181 -19.80 10.59 -6.43
CA TYR A 181 -19.97 12.04 -6.42
C TYR A 181 -19.08 12.65 -7.48
N VAL A 182 -19.70 13.27 -8.47
CA VAL A 182 -18.98 14.03 -9.48
C VAL A 182 -19.44 15.47 -9.42
N ASN A 183 -18.49 16.38 -9.17
CA ASN A 183 -18.78 17.81 -8.97
C ASN A 183 -19.86 18.08 -7.90
N GLY A 184 -19.86 17.28 -6.83
CA GLY A 184 -20.81 17.40 -5.72
C GLY A 184 -22.20 16.81 -5.97
N LYS A 185 -22.44 16.15 -7.10
CA LYS A 185 -23.70 15.46 -7.42
C LYS A 185 -23.57 13.95 -7.33
N LYS A 186 -24.58 13.30 -6.74
CA LYS A 186 -24.74 11.84 -6.71
C LYS A 186 -25.06 11.29 -8.11
N GLU A 187 -24.25 10.35 -8.58
CA GLU A 187 -24.43 9.57 -9.79
C GLU A 187 -24.28 8.08 -9.46
N ARG A 188 -24.80 7.19 -10.30
CA ARG A 188 -24.57 5.73 -10.20
C ARG A 188 -23.75 5.26 -11.39
N ALA A 189 -22.70 4.49 -11.12
CA ALA A 189 -21.83 3.96 -12.14
C ALA A 189 -21.35 2.55 -11.80
N VAL A 190 -21.08 1.75 -12.84
CA VAL A 190 -20.50 0.41 -12.69
C VAL A 190 -18.97 0.47 -12.71
N TYR A 191 -18.38 -0.25 -11.77
CA TYR A 191 -16.94 -0.37 -11.52
C TYR A 191 -16.42 -1.76 -11.84
N PRO A 192 -15.26 -1.90 -12.49
CA PRO A 192 -14.46 -3.11 -12.39
C PRO A 192 -13.75 -3.16 -11.03
N VAL A 193 -14.17 -4.09 -10.18
CA VAL A 193 -13.63 -4.24 -8.82
C VAL A 193 -12.75 -5.47 -8.74
N LEU A 194 -11.51 -5.30 -8.26
CA LEU A 194 -10.59 -6.39 -7.99
C LEU A 194 -11.00 -7.10 -6.69
N TYR A 195 -11.42 -8.35 -6.84
CA TYR A 195 -11.58 -9.27 -5.73
C TYR A 195 -10.38 -10.21 -5.67
N THR A 196 -9.65 -10.13 -4.56
CA THR A 196 -8.60 -11.08 -4.25
C THR A 196 -9.16 -12.20 -3.39
N LYS A 197 -8.65 -13.41 -3.61
CA LYS A 197 -8.97 -14.57 -2.79
C LYS A 197 -8.61 -14.30 -1.32
N ASN A 198 -9.51 -14.64 -0.39
CA ASN A 198 -9.31 -14.37 1.04
C ASN A 198 -8.03 -15.07 1.58
N THR A 199 -7.19 -14.31 2.28
CA THR A 199 -5.90 -14.71 2.86
C THR A 199 -5.88 -14.66 4.39
N GLN A 200 -7.03 -14.54 5.07
CA GLN A 200 -7.13 -14.40 6.54
C GLN A 200 -6.83 -15.67 7.37
N GLY A 201 -6.08 -16.61 6.81
CA GLY A 201 -5.40 -17.67 7.56
C GLY A 201 -3.94 -17.70 7.13
N LEU A 202 -3.04 -18.20 7.98
CA LEU A 202 -1.64 -18.41 7.64
C LEU A 202 -1.57 -19.24 6.35
N ARG A 203 -1.42 -18.58 5.20
CA ARG A 203 -1.51 -19.21 3.89
C ARG A 203 -0.10 -19.53 3.46
N LEU A 204 0.25 -20.83 3.49
CA LEU A 204 1.40 -21.29 2.73
C LEU A 204 1.12 -21.02 1.25
N THR A 205 1.86 -20.10 0.66
CA THR A 205 1.90 -19.96 -0.79
C THR A 205 2.56 -21.21 -1.37
N LYS A 206 2.33 -21.50 -2.65
CA LYS A 206 2.92 -22.66 -3.34
C LYS A 206 4.47 -22.62 -3.38
N GLY A 207 5.10 -21.58 -2.82
CA GLY A 207 6.55 -21.45 -2.58
C GLY A 207 6.95 -20.96 -1.17
N GLY A 208 6.03 -20.85 -0.21
CA GLY A 208 6.33 -20.38 1.15
C GLY A 208 6.76 -21.54 2.05
N SER A 209 8.02 -21.59 2.45
CA SER A 209 8.52 -22.60 3.40
C SER A 209 8.13 -22.25 4.83
N LEU A 210 7.55 -23.21 5.58
CA LEU A 210 7.14 -23.03 7.00
C LEU A 210 7.97 -23.94 7.90
N ILE A 211 8.54 -23.35 8.96
CA ILE A 211 9.08 -24.06 10.11
C ILE A 211 8.19 -23.73 11.31
N SER A 212 7.53 -24.73 11.87
CA SER A 212 6.62 -24.57 13.00
C SER A 212 6.96 -25.52 14.15
N ALA A 213 7.07 -24.99 15.36
CA ALA A 213 7.30 -25.76 16.57
C ALA A 213 6.83 -24.96 17.79
N ARG A 214 6.60 -25.62 18.95
CA ARG A 214 6.38 -24.88 20.21
C ARG A 214 7.58 -24.00 20.52
N ASN A 215 8.77 -24.55 20.48
CA ASN A 215 10.01 -23.81 20.68
C ASN A 215 10.91 -24.00 19.46
N ILE A 216 11.40 -22.90 18.91
CA ILE A 216 12.40 -22.89 17.85
C ILE A 216 13.68 -22.32 18.47
N ILE A 217 14.75 -23.11 18.46
CA ILE A 217 16.08 -22.69 18.91
C ILE A 217 17.02 -22.86 17.72
N VAL A 218 17.70 -21.78 17.33
CA VAL A 218 18.68 -21.78 16.25
C VAL A 218 20.01 -21.30 16.81
N GLU A 219 21.03 -22.14 16.70
CA GLU A 219 22.41 -21.79 17.08
C GLU A 219 23.32 -21.99 15.87
N THR A 220 23.96 -20.93 15.40
CA THR A 220 24.90 -20.97 14.27
C THR A 220 25.99 -19.93 14.43
N LYS A 221 27.20 -20.23 13.96
CA LYS A 221 28.31 -19.26 13.96
C LYS A 221 28.31 -18.34 12.75
N ASP A 222 27.65 -18.77 11.67
CA ASP A 222 27.71 -18.10 10.37
C ASP A 222 26.55 -17.13 10.22
N ALA A 223 25.38 -17.61 9.80
CA ALA A 223 24.19 -16.78 9.61
C ALA A 223 22.88 -17.59 9.65
N LEU A 224 21.81 -16.93 10.07
CA LEU A 224 20.42 -17.33 9.78
C LEU A 224 19.89 -16.45 8.64
N LYS A 225 19.44 -17.06 7.54
CA LYS A 225 18.73 -16.36 6.47
C LYS A 225 17.31 -16.92 6.37
N ASN A 226 16.33 -16.17 6.88
CA ASN A 226 14.92 -16.54 6.80
C ASN A 226 14.22 -15.80 5.65
N ALA A 227 13.83 -16.54 4.62
CA ALA A 227 12.93 -16.06 3.57
C ALA A 227 11.52 -16.68 3.65
N GLY A 228 11.32 -17.63 4.56
CA GLY A 228 10.06 -18.33 4.79
C GLY A 228 9.34 -17.82 6.03
N THR A 229 8.55 -18.70 6.64
CA THR A 229 7.87 -18.43 7.92
C THR A 229 8.48 -19.27 9.04
N LEU A 230 8.90 -18.62 10.13
CA LEU A 230 9.19 -19.25 11.41
C LEU A 230 8.01 -18.97 12.35
N TYR A 231 7.35 -20.02 12.83
CA TYR A 231 6.18 -19.92 13.70
C TYR A 231 6.35 -20.75 14.98
N GLY A 232 6.26 -20.14 16.15
CA GLY A 232 6.32 -20.88 17.40
C GLY A 232 5.91 -20.09 18.63
N GLU A 233 5.85 -20.73 19.79
CA GLU A 233 5.57 -20.03 21.05
C GLU A 233 6.78 -19.21 21.50
N ASN A 234 7.96 -19.85 21.51
CA ASN A 234 9.23 -19.19 21.80
C ASN A 234 10.20 -19.42 20.64
N ILE A 235 10.78 -18.34 20.13
CA ILE A 235 11.80 -18.37 19.07
C ILE A 235 13.05 -17.72 19.61
N LEU A 236 14.13 -18.49 19.77
CA LEU A 236 15.44 -18.00 20.18
C LEU A 236 16.45 -18.28 19.07
N VAL A 237 17.11 -17.24 18.59
CA VAL A 237 18.14 -17.34 17.56
C VAL A 237 19.43 -16.74 18.12
N ASN A 238 20.51 -17.50 18.06
CA ASN A 238 21.87 -17.03 18.26
C ASN A 238 22.67 -17.33 16.99
N ALA A 239 23.05 -16.28 16.25
CA ALA A 239 23.70 -16.41 14.95
C ALA A 239 24.91 -15.49 14.80
N GLY A 240 25.78 -15.76 13.83
CA GLY A 240 26.80 -14.80 13.42
C GLY A 240 26.18 -13.55 12.80
N GLU A 241 25.21 -13.74 11.89
CA GLU A 241 24.35 -12.72 11.29
C GLU A 241 22.91 -13.23 11.21
N ILE A 242 21.94 -12.31 11.21
CA ILE A 242 20.53 -12.65 10.99
C ILE A 242 19.99 -11.79 9.86
N GLU A 243 19.44 -12.42 8.83
CA GLU A 243 18.68 -11.76 7.76
C GLU A 243 17.28 -12.36 7.69
N ASN A 244 16.26 -11.52 7.88
CA ASN A 244 14.86 -11.91 7.78
C ASN A 244 14.18 -11.15 6.64
N THR A 245 13.96 -11.81 5.52
CA THR A 245 13.12 -11.33 4.41
C THR A 245 11.70 -11.89 4.46
N GLY A 246 11.49 -12.94 5.27
CA GLY A 246 10.19 -13.58 5.48
C GLY A 246 9.49 -13.12 6.78
N LEU A 247 8.75 -14.05 7.39
CA LEU A 247 7.99 -13.83 8.61
C LEU A 247 8.58 -14.61 9.78
N ILE A 248 8.73 -13.96 10.93
CA ILE A 248 8.97 -14.61 12.22
C ILE A 248 7.80 -14.26 13.13
N ARG A 249 7.04 -15.25 13.61
CA ARG A 249 5.89 -15.02 14.50
C ARG A 249 5.92 -15.93 15.72
N GLY A 250 5.71 -15.36 16.90
CA GLY A 250 5.56 -16.13 18.13
C GLY A 250 5.14 -15.33 19.35
N GLN A 251 5.09 -15.95 20.53
CA GLN A 251 4.79 -15.19 21.76
C GLN A 251 6.00 -14.39 22.23
N LYS A 252 7.15 -15.06 22.30
CA LYS A 252 8.43 -14.44 22.66
C LYS A 252 9.46 -14.73 21.58
N ILE A 253 10.07 -13.67 21.06
CA ILE A 253 11.10 -13.77 20.03
C ILE A 253 12.36 -13.10 20.57
N GLY A 254 13.48 -13.82 20.57
CA GLY A 254 14.80 -13.31 20.87
C GLY A 254 15.75 -13.58 19.71
N LEU A 255 16.25 -12.53 19.08
CA LEU A 255 17.19 -12.59 17.96
C LEU A 255 18.52 -11.98 18.42
N LYS A 256 19.55 -12.81 18.57
CA LYS A 256 20.89 -12.39 18.97
C LYS A 256 21.89 -12.64 17.85
N SER A 257 22.65 -11.61 17.49
CA SER A 257 23.64 -11.64 16.44
C SER A 257 25.02 -11.19 16.94
N GLU A 258 26.05 -11.95 16.58
CA GLU A 258 27.45 -11.59 16.84
C GLU A 258 27.97 -10.49 15.90
N ARG A 259 27.23 -10.18 14.83
CA ARG A 259 27.49 -9.07 13.90
C ARG A 259 26.21 -8.26 13.73
N ASP A 260 25.54 -8.37 12.59
CA ASP A 260 24.39 -7.53 12.22
C ASP A 260 23.07 -8.31 12.23
N ILE A 261 21.95 -7.59 12.40
CA ILE A 261 20.59 -8.08 12.13
C ILE A 261 19.97 -7.22 11.03
N ARG A 262 19.44 -7.85 9.99
CA ARG A 262 18.69 -7.19 8.92
C ARG A 262 17.27 -7.74 8.83
N VAL A 263 16.27 -6.86 8.89
CA VAL A 263 14.85 -7.20 8.77
C VAL A 263 14.26 -6.47 7.56
N LEU A 264 13.98 -7.23 6.50
CA LEU A 264 13.35 -6.77 5.25
C LEU A 264 11.89 -7.28 5.10
N GLY A 265 11.48 -8.18 6.00
CA GLY A 265 10.11 -8.68 6.17
C GLY A 265 9.55 -8.35 7.55
N SER A 266 8.84 -9.28 8.17
CA SER A 266 8.11 -9.01 9.43
C SER A 266 8.58 -9.87 10.60
N VAL A 267 8.62 -9.28 11.79
CA VAL A 267 8.84 -9.98 13.07
C VAL A 267 7.72 -9.62 14.04
N ILE A 268 6.91 -10.58 14.46
CA ILE A 268 5.66 -10.34 15.20
C ILE A 268 5.64 -11.18 16.48
N GLY A 269 5.74 -10.51 17.62
CA GLY A 269 5.60 -11.11 18.95
C GLY A 269 4.22 -10.86 19.55
N ASP A 270 3.75 -11.76 20.42
CA ASP A 270 2.57 -11.48 21.23
C ASP A 270 2.94 -10.81 22.56
N LYS A 271 4.08 -11.17 23.18
CA LYS A 271 4.50 -10.63 24.48
C LYS A 271 5.81 -9.87 24.42
N ALA A 272 6.79 -10.37 23.68
CA ALA A 272 8.09 -9.73 23.59
C ALA A 272 8.78 -10.03 22.27
N VAL A 273 9.43 -9.01 21.73
CA VAL A 273 10.42 -9.15 20.64
C VAL A 273 11.68 -8.42 21.09
N VAL A 274 12.80 -9.14 21.10
CA VAL A 274 14.10 -8.62 21.47
C VAL A 274 15.08 -8.89 20.34
N LEU A 275 15.67 -7.83 19.77
CA LEU A 275 16.77 -7.90 18.82
C LEU A 275 18.02 -7.34 19.47
N GLU A 276 19.09 -8.13 19.51
CA GLU A 276 20.40 -7.76 20.03
C GLU A 276 21.48 -8.04 18.99
N ALA A 277 22.15 -7.00 18.49
CA ALA A 277 23.26 -7.13 17.55
C ALA A 277 24.53 -6.50 18.15
N LYS A 278 25.68 -7.16 18.02
CA LYS A 278 26.96 -6.57 18.44
C LYS A 278 27.38 -5.38 17.55
N ASN A 279 27.00 -5.40 16.28
CA ASN A 279 27.25 -4.30 15.35
C ASN A 279 25.96 -3.53 15.09
N ASN A 280 25.28 -3.77 13.97
CA ASN A 280 24.18 -2.93 13.52
C ASN A 280 22.84 -3.69 13.42
N ILE A 281 21.74 -2.95 13.52
CA ILE A 281 20.40 -3.43 13.19
C ILE A 281 19.83 -2.56 12.07
N ASP A 282 19.46 -3.17 10.96
CA ASP A 282 18.80 -2.53 9.82
C ASP A 282 17.38 -3.09 9.65
N VAL A 283 16.37 -2.24 9.68
CA VAL A 283 14.99 -2.62 9.37
C VAL A 283 14.52 -1.77 8.20
N SER A 284 14.31 -2.39 7.04
CA SER A 284 14.11 -1.64 5.82
C SER A 284 13.11 -2.27 4.87
N SER A 285 12.11 -1.48 4.49
CA SER A 285 11.21 -1.83 3.40
C SER A 285 11.97 -1.85 2.07
N THR A 286 11.57 -2.74 1.16
CA THR A 286 12.24 -2.86 -0.15
C THR A 286 11.43 -2.18 -1.24
N THR A 287 12.12 -1.52 -2.15
CA THR A 287 11.52 -0.89 -3.34
C THR A 287 12.02 -1.59 -4.60
N GLU A 288 11.12 -1.91 -5.51
CA GLU A 288 11.45 -2.29 -6.88
C GLU A 288 11.47 -1.05 -7.76
N ARG A 289 12.51 -0.90 -8.58
CA ARG A 289 12.71 0.24 -9.48
C ARG A 289 12.34 -0.18 -10.90
N LEU A 290 11.18 0.23 -11.40
CA LEU A 290 10.79 0.02 -12.79
C LEU A 290 11.14 1.25 -13.63
N ALA A 291 11.10 1.10 -14.96
CA ALA A 291 11.52 2.16 -15.90
C ALA A 291 10.81 3.51 -15.68
N HIS A 292 9.56 3.48 -15.22
CA HIS A 292 8.72 4.66 -15.08
C HIS A 292 8.01 4.73 -13.72
N GLN A 293 8.25 3.78 -12.82
CA GLN A 293 7.56 3.72 -11.54
C GLN A 293 8.35 2.90 -10.51
N ASP A 294 8.55 3.47 -9.34
CA ASP A 294 8.99 2.74 -8.17
C ASP A 294 7.80 2.06 -7.49
N VAL A 295 8.01 0.85 -7.02
CA VAL A 295 7.00 0.03 -6.36
C VAL A 295 7.50 -0.36 -4.99
N LEU A 296 6.64 -0.25 -3.97
CA LEU A 296 6.95 -0.76 -2.64
C LEU A 296 6.79 -2.29 -2.63
N ASN A 297 7.90 -3.01 -2.72
CA ASN A 297 7.90 -4.46 -2.87
C ASN A 297 7.59 -5.18 -1.54
N THR A 298 8.30 -4.84 -0.46
CA THR A 298 8.01 -5.37 0.90
C THR A 298 7.94 -4.23 1.89
N THR A 299 7.04 -4.33 2.86
CA THR A 299 7.09 -3.47 4.05
C THR A 299 7.76 -4.23 5.17
N ALA A 300 8.83 -3.68 5.71
CA ALA A 300 9.49 -4.23 6.87
C ALA A 300 8.84 -3.71 8.15
N GLY A 301 8.64 -4.60 9.11
CA GLY A 301 8.03 -4.21 10.37
C GLY A 301 8.31 -5.15 11.53
N ILE A 302 8.34 -4.59 12.73
CA ILE A 302 8.45 -5.36 13.96
C ILE A 302 7.33 -4.94 14.90
N ALA A 303 6.55 -5.90 15.38
CA ALA A 303 5.40 -5.62 16.22
C ALA A 303 5.34 -6.52 17.46
N VAL A 304 4.83 -5.96 18.56
CA VAL A 304 4.39 -6.70 19.74
C VAL A 304 2.93 -6.37 20.04
N LYS A 305 2.10 -7.38 20.27
CA LYS A 305 0.63 -7.22 20.30
C LYS A 305 0.01 -7.14 21.68
N GLY A 306 0.57 -7.83 22.66
CA GLY A 306 -0.02 -7.94 23.99
C GLY A 306 -0.08 -6.60 24.71
N ASP A 307 -1.03 -6.46 25.63
CA ASP A 307 -1.25 -5.22 26.38
C ASP A 307 0.01 -4.72 27.09
N GLU A 308 0.84 -5.64 27.60
CA GLU A 308 2.13 -5.36 28.24
C GLU A 308 3.33 -5.69 27.31
N GLY A 309 3.10 -5.60 26.00
CA GLY A 309 4.05 -6.01 24.98
C GLY A 309 5.31 -5.16 24.98
N VAL A 310 6.49 -5.78 25.00
CA VAL A 310 7.77 -5.04 24.96
C VAL A 310 8.55 -5.36 23.70
N LEU A 311 8.82 -4.34 22.90
CA LEU A 311 9.74 -4.39 21.77
C LEU A 311 11.07 -3.75 22.18
N VAL A 312 12.16 -4.52 22.11
CA VAL A 312 13.52 -4.05 22.38
C VAL A 312 14.38 -4.26 21.16
N VAL A 313 15.07 -3.20 20.73
CA VAL A 313 16.03 -3.22 19.63
C VAL A 313 17.34 -2.60 20.14
N SER A 314 18.38 -3.41 20.27
CA SER A 314 19.68 -2.98 20.82
C SER A 314 20.83 -3.33 19.87
N ALA A 315 21.59 -2.32 19.48
CA ALA A 315 22.75 -2.47 18.61
C ALA A 315 24.01 -1.92 19.30
N GLY A 316 25.13 -2.64 19.23
CA GLY A 316 26.40 -2.15 19.76
C GLY A 316 26.95 -0.94 18.99
N LYS A 317 26.52 -0.75 17.73
CA LYS A 317 26.87 0.40 16.89
C LYS A 317 25.63 1.16 16.46
N ASN A 318 25.02 0.82 15.32
CA ASN A 318 23.97 1.66 14.71
C ASN A 318 22.63 0.93 14.59
N ILE A 319 21.52 1.66 14.74
CA ILE A 319 20.19 1.21 14.32
C ILE A 319 19.73 2.09 13.15
N ALA A 320 19.33 1.48 12.04
CA ALA A 320 18.79 2.18 10.89
C ALA A 320 17.40 1.63 10.55
N LEU A 321 16.39 2.50 10.53
CA LEU A 321 15.05 2.19 10.04
C LEU A 321 14.82 2.99 8.75
N ALA A 322 14.47 2.33 7.64
CA ALA A 322 14.21 3.04 6.40
C ALA A 322 12.88 2.60 5.79
N GLY A 323 11.87 3.47 5.93
CA GLY A 323 10.49 3.19 5.52
C GLY A 323 9.86 2.00 6.25
N ALA A 324 10.27 1.74 7.48
CA ALA A 324 9.86 0.58 8.28
C ALA A 324 9.04 0.99 9.51
N THR A 325 8.24 0.05 10.02
CA THR A 325 7.35 0.29 11.18
C THR A 325 7.74 -0.55 12.39
N LEU A 326 7.93 0.09 13.54
CA LEU A 326 8.05 -0.57 14.85
C LEU A 326 6.81 -0.27 15.68
N ALA A 327 6.20 -1.29 16.27
CA ALA A 327 4.89 -1.15 16.90
C ALA A 327 4.74 -1.94 18.21
N ALA A 328 4.27 -1.30 19.28
CA ALA A 328 3.81 -1.96 20.51
C ALA A 328 2.46 -1.36 20.93
N LEU A 329 1.39 -1.74 20.22
CA LEU A 329 0.09 -1.06 20.26
C LEU A 329 -0.88 -1.59 21.32
N GLY A 330 -0.47 -2.60 22.10
CA GLY A 330 -1.19 -3.00 23.29
C GLY A 330 -1.19 -1.88 24.33
N LYS A 331 -2.18 -1.86 25.22
CA LYS A 331 -2.50 -0.71 26.12
C LYS A 331 -1.31 -0.06 26.84
N ASN A 332 -0.34 -0.86 27.27
CA ASN A 332 0.89 -0.45 27.96
C ASN A 332 2.15 -0.87 27.18
N GLY A 333 1.97 -1.23 25.90
CA GLY A 333 3.02 -1.69 25.02
C GLY A 333 4.12 -0.64 24.92
N SER A 334 5.38 -1.09 24.96
CA SER A 334 6.54 -0.19 25.00
C SER A 334 7.56 -0.56 23.94
N VAL A 335 8.20 0.46 23.37
CA VAL A 335 9.26 0.33 22.37
C VAL A 335 10.54 0.96 22.91
N LEU A 336 11.62 0.18 22.94
CA LEU A 336 12.95 0.62 23.40
C LEU A 336 13.97 0.40 22.28
N LEU A 337 14.56 1.48 21.78
CA LEU A 337 15.66 1.47 20.82
C LEU A 337 16.92 2.01 21.49
N SER A 338 18.01 1.25 21.41
CA SER A 338 19.30 1.67 21.95
C SER A 338 20.44 1.31 21.01
N ALA A 339 21.23 2.31 20.62
CA ALA A 339 22.41 2.14 19.77
C ALA A 339 23.65 2.71 20.47
N GLY A 340 24.77 2.00 20.43
CA GLY A 340 26.04 2.48 21.00
C GLY A 340 26.63 3.69 20.25
N GLU A 341 26.27 3.86 18.98
CA GLU A 341 26.64 4.98 18.12
C GLU A 341 25.35 5.71 17.68
N ASN A 342 24.86 5.49 16.46
CA ASN A 342 23.80 6.32 15.88
C ASN A 342 22.47 5.58 15.73
N ILE A 343 21.37 6.34 15.75
CA ILE A 343 20.06 5.87 15.31
C ILE A 343 19.60 6.73 14.14
N SER A 344 19.26 6.12 13.00
CA SER A 344 18.68 6.82 11.85
C SER A 344 17.27 6.31 11.53
N LEU A 345 16.32 7.24 11.45
CA LEU A 345 14.93 7.02 11.02
C LEU A 345 14.76 7.69 9.66
N ASP A 346 15.07 6.93 8.60
CA ASP A 346 15.16 7.39 7.23
C ASP A 346 13.93 7.02 6.40
N THR A 347 13.91 7.55 5.18
CA THR A 347 12.83 7.35 4.22
C THR A 347 13.24 6.47 3.05
N LYS A 348 12.26 5.81 2.42
CA LYS A 348 12.39 5.24 1.08
C LYS A 348 11.72 6.18 0.08
N LYS A 349 12.52 6.74 -0.82
CA LYS A 349 12.01 7.55 -1.94
C LYS A 349 11.37 6.65 -2.98
N LEU A 350 10.14 6.94 -3.33
CA LEU A 350 9.44 6.36 -4.46
C LEU A 350 9.05 7.45 -5.44
N GLN A 351 9.20 7.19 -6.73
CA GLN A 351 8.81 8.10 -7.80
C GLN A 351 7.99 7.38 -8.87
N SER A 352 7.16 8.13 -9.58
CA SER A 352 6.38 7.65 -10.72
C SER A 352 6.40 8.74 -11.78
N GLU A 353 6.65 8.36 -13.02
CA GLU A 353 6.71 9.27 -14.15
C GLU A 353 5.87 8.69 -15.30
N LYS A 354 5.13 9.54 -15.98
CA LYS A 354 4.43 9.16 -17.21
C LYS A 354 4.61 10.26 -18.23
N ASP A 355 5.27 9.94 -19.34
CA ASP A 355 5.41 10.83 -20.49
C ASP A 355 4.61 10.28 -21.68
N MET A 356 3.62 11.04 -22.11
CA MET A 356 2.82 10.82 -23.32
C MET A 356 2.99 12.01 -24.28
N THR A 357 4.22 12.23 -24.76
CA THR A 357 4.54 13.23 -25.77
C THR A 357 4.27 12.72 -27.18
N VAL A 358 3.42 13.43 -27.93
CA VAL A 358 3.17 13.19 -29.35
C VAL A 358 3.91 14.22 -30.23
N SER A 359 3.95 15.48 -29.79
CA SER A 359 4.74 16.55 -30.41
C SER A 359 5.12 17.60 -29.36
N ALA A 360 5.90 18.62 -29.75
CA ALA A 360 6.25 19.73 -28.87
C ALA A 360 5.03 20.51 -28.34
N GLU A 361 3.89 20.42 -29.04
CA GLU A 361 2.64 21.12 -28.71
C GLU A 361 1.56 20.20 -28.16
N ASN A 362 1.73 18.87 -28.28
CA ASN A 362 0.77 17.86 -27.86
C ASN A 362 1.46 16.85 -26.94
N TYR A 363 1.30 17.02 -25.64
CA TYR A 363 1.93 16.19 -24.63
C TYR A 363 1.12 16.15 -23.34
N LEU A 364 1.30 15.07 -22.60
CA LEU A 364 0.90 14.93 -21.22
C LEU A 364 2.05 14.28 -20.47
N ARG A 365 2.64 15.01 -19.52
CA ARG A 365 3.75 14.52 -18.70
C ARG A 365 3.40 14.70 -17.25
N THR A 366 3.52 13.63 -16.49
CA THR A 366 3.27 13.67 -15.05
C THR A 366 4.44 13.06 -14.33
N LYS A 367 4.79 13.65 -13.19
CA LYS A 367 5.82 13.14 -12.29
C LYS A 367 5.29 13.23 -10.87
N ARG A 368 5.52 12.19 -10.10
CA ARG A 368 5.11 12.06 -8.71
C ARG A 368 6.31 11.55 -7.92
N GLY A 369 6.41 11.99 -6.68
CA GLY A 369 7.42 11.49 -5.76
C GLY A 369 6.93 11.57 -4.33
N THR A 370 7.29 10.57 -3.54
CA THR A 370 6.97 10.51 -2.11
C THR A 370 8.07 9.79 -1.36
N GLU A 371 8.06 9.96 -0.05
CA GLU A 371 9.02 9.36 0.87
C GLU A 371 8.26 8.52 1.89
N LEU A 372 8.40 7.19 1.81
CA LEU A 372 7.90 6.28 2.84
C LEU A 372 8.82 6.41 4.06
N ALA A 373 8.32 7.02 5.13
CA ALA A 373 9.08 7.28 6.34
C ALA A 373 9.09 6.11 7.33
N ALA A 374 10.06 6.12 8.24
CA ALA A 374 10.07 5.24 9.39
C ALA A 374 9.02 5.66 10.44
N GLU A 375 8.38 4.68 11.06
CA GLU A 375 7.36 4.91 12.09
C GLU A 375 7.64 4.06 13.34
N ILE A 376 7.51 4.67 14.50
CA ILE A 376 7.60 4.03 15.80
C ILE A 376 6.34 4.38 16.57
N ARG A 377 5.50 3.39 16.85
CA ARG A 377 4.24 3.59 17.56
C ARG A 377 4.12 2.71 18.79
N ALA A 378 3.65 3.28 19.89
CA ALA A 378 3.34 2.55 21.11
C ALA A 378 2.11 3.15 21.79
N ASP A 379 1.29 2.35 22.48
CA ASP A 379 0.28 2.94 23.37
C ASP A 379 0.94 3.42 24.67
N GLY A 380 1.87 2.63 25.21
CA GLY A 380 2.74 3.00 26.32
C GLY A 380 3.96 3.80 25.86
N ASN A 381 5.12 3.53 26.45
CA ASN A 381 6.29 4.39 26.29
C ASN A 381 7.13 4.06 25.05
N ILE A 382 7.72 5.10 24.47
CA ILE A 382 8.79 4.99 23.47
C ILE A 382 10.06 5.59 24.07
N SER A 383 11.16 4.85 24.05
CA SER A 383 12.49 5.35 24.41
C SER A 383 13.47 5.07 23.28
N ILE A 384 14.12 6.12 22.77
CA ILE A 384 15.11 6.05 21.70
C ILE A 384 16.40 6.68 22.24
N THR A 385 17.46 5.89 22.34
CA THR A 385 18.75 6.32 22.90
C THR A 385 19.88 6.02 21.92
N ALA A 386 20.47 7.06 21.35
CA ALA A 386 21.68 6.98 20.54
C ALA A 386 22.90 7.41 21.38
N GLY A 387 24.01 6.68 21.29
CA GLY A 387 25.27 7.07 21.93
C GLY A 387 25.88 8.34 21.35
N ASN A 388 25.68 8.59 20.05
CA ASN A 388 26.18 9.73 19.31
C ASN A 388 24.99 10.54 18.75
N ASP A 389 24.52 10.25 17.54
CA ASP A 389 23.52 11.05 16.84
C ASP A 389 22.20 10.30 16.63
N LEU A 390 21.09 11.03 16.75
CA LEU A 390 19.76 10.58 16.33
C LEU A 390 19.29 11.42 15.14
N THR A 391 19.11 10.80 13.97
CA THR A 391 18.54 11.46 12.79
C THR A 391 17.15 10.93 12.49
N ALA A 392 16.21 11.81 12.14
CA ALA A 392 14.86 11.43 11.78
C ALA A 392 14.32 12.30 10.65
N ARG A 393 14.03 11.67 9.50
CA ARG A 393 13.52 12.31 8.29
C ARG A 393 12.08 11.90 8.04
N ALA A 394 11.16 12.86 8.09
CA ALA A 394 9.71 12.64 7.99
C ALA A 394 9.17 11.55 8.95
N ALA A 395 9.91 11.19 9.99
CA ALA A 395 9.58 10.04 10.81
C ALA A 395 8.36 10.33 11.69
N THR A 396 7.61 9.29 12.05
CA THR A 396 6.55 9.41 13.05
C THR A 396 6.95 8.63 14.30
N ILE A 397 7.02 9.31 15.44
CA ILE A 397 7.29 8.72 16.75
C ILE A 397 6.09 9.04 17.63
N GLU A 398 5.23 8.06 17.86
CA GLU A 398 3.92 8.28 18.48
C GLU A 398 3.73 7.36 19.68
N SER A 399 3.79 7.96 20.87
CA SER A 399 3.32 7.34 22.11
C SER A 399 1.90 7.86 22.37
N LYS A 400 0.90 6.98 22.31
CA LYS A 400 -0.51 7.42 22.38
C LYS A 400 -0.93 7.81 23.80
N SER A 401 -0.53 7.02 24.79
CA SER A 401 -0.93 7.18 26.20
C SER A 401 0.27 7.30 27.15
N GLY A 402 1.51 7.27 26.64
CA GLY A 402 2.73 7.27 27.43
C GLY A 402 3.68 8.42 27.09
N THR A 403 4.97 8.21 27.37
CA THR A 403 6.04 9.16 27.07
C THR A 403 6.81 8.75 25.83
N ALA A 404 7.06 9.69 24.92
CA ALA A 404 8.07 9.55 23.88
C ALA A 404 9.36 10.27 24.34
N SER A 405 10.42 9.52 24.58
CA SER A 405 11.72 10.05 25.02
C SER A 405 12.80 9.79 23.99
N LEU A 406 13.48 10.86 23.56
CA LEU A 406 14.56 10.80 22.58
C LEU A 406 15.84 11.35 23.24
N SER A 407 16.93 10.58 23.16
CA SER A 407 18.23 11.00 23.67
C SER A 407 19.33 10.64 22.67
N ALA A 408 20.26 11.57 22.51
CA ALA A 408 21.47 11.41 21.73
C ALA A 408 22.63 12.00 22.53
N GLY A 409 23.81 11.38 22.48
CA GLY A 409 25.00 11.92 23.17
C GLY A 409 25.51 13.24 22.57
N ASN A 410 25.25 13.44 21.27
CA ASN A 410 25.63 14.62 20.50
C ASN A 410 24.37 15.35 20.00
N ASP A 411 23.88 15.01 18.80
CA ASP A 411 22.84 15.75 18.11
C ASP A 411 21.56 14.94 17.88
N ILE A 412 20.40 15.62 18.01
CA ILE A 412 19.11 15.14 17.49
C ILE A 412 18.73 15.99 16.28
N SER A 413 18.71 15.39 15.10
CA SER A 413 18.41 16.07 13.82
C SER A 413 17.07 15.60 13.26
N LEU A 414 16.08 16.50 13.25
CA LEU A 414 14.74 16.24 12.70
C LEU A 414 14.59 17.00 11.39
N THR A 415 14.37 16.29 10.28
CA THR A 415 14.28 16.88 8.94
C THR A 415 12.99 16.51 8.24
N ALA A 416 12.53 17.38 7.33
CA ALA A 416 11.38 17.08 6.52
C ALA A 416 11.75 16.19 5.32
N GLY A 417 10.91 15.20 5.05
CA GLY A 417 10.81 14.51 3.77
C GLY A 417 10.02 15.34 2.75
N ARG A 418 9.87 14.80 1.54
CA ARG A 418 9.26 15.53 0.42
C ARG A 418 8.24 14.67 -0.30
N GLU A 419 7.17 15.32 -0.70
CA GLU A 419 6.15 14.81 -1.60
C GLU A 419 6.01 15.79 -2.75
N ILE A 420 6.22 15.32 -3.98
CA ILE A 420 6.24 16.15 -5.19
C ILE A 420 5.18 15.68 -6.18
N SER A 421 4.59 16.62 -6.88
CA SER A 421 3.67 16.37 -8.00
C SER A 421 3.90 17.43 -9.07
N GLU A 422 4.24 17.00 -10.28
CA GLU A 422 4.43 17.86 -11.45
C GLU A 422 3.52 17.36 -12.57
N ASP A 423 2.73 18.25 -13.18
CA ASP A 423 1.86 17.99 -14.31
C ASP A 423 2.11 19.02 -15.41
N HIS A 424 2.47 18.54 -16.59
CA HIS A 424 2.64 19.34 -17.79
C HIS A 424 1.71 18.83 -18.88
N TYR A 425 0.82 19.70 -19.34
CA TYR A 425 -0.15 19.40 -20.38
C TYR A 425 -0.08 20.44 -21.48
N GLY A 426 0.03 19.96 -22.71
CA GLY A 426 -0.05 20.77 -23.91
C GLY A 426 -0.96 20.11 -24.93
N ILE A 427 -1.89 20.87 -25.49
CA ILE A 427 -2.62 20.46 -26.68
C ILE A 427 -2.73 21.62 -27.66
N ARG A 428 -2.53 21.33 -28.95
CA ARG A 428 -2.72 22.27 -30.05
C ARG A 428 -3.52 21.61 -31.16
N TYR A 429 -4.65 22.21 -31.49
CA TYR A 429 -5.51 21.74 -32.57
C TYR A 429 -5.99 22.91 -33.44
N LYS A 430 -6.33 22.61 -34.69
CA LYS A 430 -6.78 23.59 -35.68
C LYS A 430 -8.16 23.20 -36.18
N GLU A 431 -9.12 24.09 -36.02
CA GLU A 431 -10.46 23.98 -36.57
C GLU A 431 -10.52 24.77 -37.89
N SER A 432 -11.06 24.15 -38.94
CA SER A 432 -11.20 24.79 -40.25
C SER A 432 -12.68 24.80 -40.65
N GLY A 433 -13.21 25.99 -40.95
CA GLY A 433 -14.52 26.21 -41.55
C GLY A 433 -14.41 26.58 -43.04
N LEU A 434 -15.56 26.76 -43.69
CA LEU A 434 -15.66 26.97 -45.14
C LEU A 434 -14.90 28.22 -45.66
N LEU A 435 -14.61 29.21 -44.81
CA LEU A 435 -13.92 30.46 -45.17
C LEU A 435 -12.88 30.94 -44.13
N SER A 436 -12.64 30.21 -43.05
CA SER A 436 -11.67 30.61 -42.01
C SER A 436 -11.09 29.40 -41.26
N SER A 437 -9.96 29.61 -40.59
CA SER A 437 -9.41 28.60 -39.67
C SER A 437 -8.99 29.24 -38.36
N LYS A 438 -9.19 28.52 -37.25
CA LYS A 438 -8.81 28.93 -35.90
C LYS A 438 -7.86 27.88 -35.33
N THR A 439 -6.74 28.32 -34.78
CA THR A 439 -5.82 27.43 -34.05
C THR A 439 -5.96 27.73 -32.58
N THR A 440 -6.23 26.68 -31.79
CA THR A 440 -6.33 26.77 -30.33
C THR A 440 -5.13 26.04 -29.74
N THR A 441 -4.53 26.62 -28.70
CA THR A 441 -3.46 25.99 -27.93
C THR A 441 -3.79 26.15 -26.46
N VAL A 442 -3.79 25.05 -25.73
CA VAL A 442 -3.99 25.01 -24.28
C VAL A 442 -2.70 24.47 -23.67
N ARG A 443 -2.21 25.17 -22.65
CA ARG A 443 -1.09 24.72 -21.82
C ARG A 443 -1.45 24.83 -20.36
N ILE A 444 -1.15 23.80 -19.60
CA ILE A 444 -1.35 23.75 -18.16
C ILE A 444 -0.06 23.18 -17.56
N ASP A 445 0.52 23.94 -16.65
CA ASP A 445 1.66 23.53 -15.84
C ASP A 445 1.22 23.66 -14.38
N ALA A 446 1.30 22.56 -13.64
CA ALA A 446 0.95 22.51 -12.23
C ALA A 446 2.04 21.76 -11.45
N GLU A 447 2.62 22.42 -10.46
CA GLU A 447 3.68 21.85 -9.63
C GLU A 447 3.30 22.00 -8.16
N SER A 448 3.57 20.95 -7.38
CA SER A 448 3.38 20.89 -5.94
C SER A 448 4.59 20.25 -5.30
N ASP A 449 5.05 20.85 -4.21
CA ASP A 449 6.17 20.37 -3.42
C ASP A 449 5.85 20.56 -1.94
N ILE A 450 5.56 19.46 -1.28
CA ILE A 450 5.04 19.41 0.07
C ILE A 450 6.11 18.83 0.99
N ALA A 451 6.50 19.59 2.01
CA ALA A 451 7.31 19.09 3.09
C ALA A 451 6.48 18.17 4.01
N ARG A 452 7.01 16.99 4.34
CA ARG A 452 6.45 16.05 5.33
C ARG A 452 7.38 16.07 6.56
N THR A 453 6.93 16.69 7.64
CA THR A 453 7.75 16.89 8.85
C THR A 453 7.91 15.61 9.65
N THR A 454 8.97 15.52 10.44
CA THR A 454 9.07 14.54 11.52
C THR A 454 8.12 14.94 12.64
N ASN A 455 7.29 13.99 13.09
CA ASN A 455 6.27 14.20 14.12
C ASN A 455 6.61 13.35 15.35
N ILE A 456 6.63 13.98 16.52
CA ILE A 456 6.85 13.31 17.81
C ILE A 456 5.68 13.65 18.71
N THR A 457 4.96 12.63 19.18
CA THR A 457 3.78 12.79 20.03
C THR A 457 3.83 11.83 21.21
N GLY A 458 3.25 12.27 22.32
CA GLY A 458 3.30 11.63 23.62
C GLY A 458 2.37 12.35 24.59
N GLN A 459 1.90 11.66 25.63
CA GLN A 459 1.40 12.36 26.82
C GLN A 459 2.48 13.29 27.38
N ASN A 460 3.73 12.82 27.36
CA ASN A 460 4.92 13.65 27.52
C ASN A 460 5.87 13.41 26.34
N VAL A 461 6.61 14.44 25.95
CA VAL A 461 7.70 14.36 24.98
C VAL A 461 8.94 14.92 25.65
N ASN A 462 9.96 14.07 25.79
CA ASN A 462 11.19 14.35 26.54
C ASN A 462 12.44 14.26 25.68
#